data_AF-A0AAU1WUX3-F1
#
_entry.id   AF-A0AAU1WUX3-F1
#
_cell.length_a   1.000
_cell.length_b   1.000
_cell.length_c   1.000
_cell.angle_alpha   90.00
_cell.angle_beta   90.00
_cell.angle_gamma   90.00
#
_symmetry.space_group_name_H-M   'P 1'
#
loop_
_entity.id
_entity.type
_entity.pdbx_description
1 polymer ?
#
loop_
_entity_poly.entity_id
_entity_poly.type
_entity_poly.pdbx_seq_one_letter_code
_entity_poly.pdbx_strand_id
1 'polypeptide(L)'
;MRKIGTTETGPAPTRDGDRGALYAYRVRGASRSGIVLWIAGTGDGPDRVLTSTEGGRRRVPVFVTARQARLYVRRHGRRLAGPEVAGPLELVRVQHWLADPARRRVPPGQVLDAWNFFEDLARGIDAHHPLLTQGPVQDSAYEKLATGECAAWTPEERNAVLGLLTAGLELWDHARTAA
;
A
#
# COMPACT_ATOMS: atom_id res chain seq x y z
N MET A 1 20.12 -48.36 24.02
CA MET A 1 19.84 -46.96 24.47
C MET A 1 20.20 -46.02 23.33
N ARG A 2 19.22 -45.29 22.79
CA ARG A 2 19.35 -44.42 21.60
C ARG A 2 19.87 -43.04 22.01
N LYS A 3 20.92 -42.55 21.33
CA LYS A 3 21.34 -41.13 21.38
C LYS A 3 20.37 -40.32 20.53
N ILE A 4 19.67 -39.38 21.15
CA ILE A 4 18.77 -38.43 20.48
C ILE A 4 19.61 -37.22 20.10
N GLY A 5 19.57 -36.89 18.82
CA GLY A 5 20.34 -35.81 18.20
C GLY A 5 19.90 -34.43 18.68
N THR A 6 20.89 -33.55 18.81
CA THR A 6 20.74 -32.11 18.99
C THR A 6 20.13 -31.55 17.71
N THR A 7 18.90 -31.03 17.80
CA THR A 7 18.25 -30.28 16.73
C THR A 7 18.92 -28.93 16.58
N GLU A 8 19.58 -28.73 15.44
CA GLU A 8 19.96 -27.42 14.93
C GLU A 8 18.69 -26.56 14.81
N THR A 9 18.66 -25.45 15.53
CA THR A 9 17.64 -24.42 15.36
C THR A 9 18.06 -23.60 14.14
N GLY A 10 17.65 -24.05 12.95
CA GLY A 10 17.79 -23.26 11.73
C GLY A 10 17.04 -21.93 11.85
N PRO A 11 17.48 -20.87 11.14
CA PRO A 11 16.78 -19.60 11.15
C PRO A 11 15.33 -19.80 10.71
N ALA A 12 14.39 -19.17 11.41
CA ALA A 12 12.98 -19.20 11.09
C ALA A 12 12.77 -18.91 9.59
N PRO A 13 11.87 -19.63 8.90
CA PRO A 13 11.64 -19.44 7.49
C PRO A 13 11.21 -17.99 7.25
N THR A 14 12.08 -17.19 6.64
CA THR A 14 11.70 -15.90 6.07
C THR A 14 10.67 -16.19 5.00
N ARG A 15 9.43 -15.71 5.21
CA ARG A 15 8.32 -15.86 4.26
C ARG A 15 8.81 -15.45 2.86
N ASP A 16 8.72 -16.39 1.93
CA ASP A 16 9.29 -16.31 0.57
C ASP A 16 8.79 -15.10 -0.26
N GLY A 17 7.72 -14.44 0.17
CA GLY A 17 7.19 -13.26 -0.50
C GLY A 17 8.02 -11.97 -0.35
N ASP A 18 8.98 -11.89 0.57
CA ASP A 18 9.75 -10.65 0.84
C ASP A 18 10.92 -10.40 -0.14
N ARG A 19 11.02 -11.18 -1.23
CA ARG A 19 12.15 -11.15 -2.17
C ARG A 19 11.97 -10.20 -3.37
N GLY A 20 10.78 -9.67 -3.59
CA GLY A 20 10.49 -8.74 -4.69
C GLY A 20 11.33 -7.46 -4.65
N ALA A 21 11.56 -6.84 -5.80
CA ALA A 21 12.32 -5.59 -5.91
C ALA A 21 11.69 -4.49 -5.03
N LEU A 22 12.53 -3.67 -4.38
CA LEU A 22 12.06 -2.61 -3.49
C LEU A 22 12.12 -1.24 -4.19
N TYR A 23 11.03 -0.50 -4.11
CA TYR A 23 10.90 0.83 -4.67
C TYR A 23 10.48 1.82 -3.59
N ALA A 24 11.03 3.04 -3.64
CA ALA A 24 10.65 4.10 -2.74
C ALA A 24 9.65 5.02 -3.42
N TYR A 25 8.55 5.31 -2.75
CA TYR A 25 7.49 6.18 -3.24
C TYR A 25 7.19 7.27 -2.23
N ARG A 26 6.97 8.49 -2.72
CA ARG A 26 6.56 9.60 -1.88
C ARG A 26 5.04 9.58 -1.73
N VAL A 27 4.55 9.70 -0.51
CA VAL A 27 3.12 9.85 -0.19
C VAL A 27 2.90 11.24 0.38
N ARG A 28 1.93 11.98 -0.16
CA ARG A 28 1.51 13.30 0.31
C ARG A 28 0.10 13.22 0.87
N GLY A 29 -0.01 13.05 2.18
CA GLY A 29 -1.27 13.17 2.92
C GLY A 29 -1.42 14.53 3.59
N ALA A 30 -2.66 14.91 3.93
CA ALA A 30 -2.98 16.18 4.58
C ALA A 30 -2.30 16.37 5.95
N SER A 31 -2.22 15.30 6.76
CA SER A 31 -1.63 15.35 8.09
C SER A 31 -0.13 15.04 8.12
N ARG A 32 0.34 14.22 7.19
CA ARG A 32 1.75 13.81 7.12
C ARG A 32 2.12 13.35 5.71
N SER A 33 3.24 13.87 5.23
CA SER A 33 3.92 13.37 4.04
C SER A 33 5.10 12.51 4.43
N GLY A 34 5.47 11.56 3.57
CA GLY A 34 6.61 10.69 3.82
C GLY A 34 6.97 9.84 2.62
N ILE A 35 7.91 8.94 2.83
CA ILE A 35 8.34 7.95 1.86
C ILE A 35 7.99 6.59 2.45
N VAL A 36 7.33 5.77 1.64
CA VAL A 36 7.06 4.37 1.93
C VAL A 36 7.84 3.50 0.95
N LEU A 37 7.92 2.22 1.26
CA LEU A 37 8.61 1.23 0.44
C LEU A 37 7.57 0.25 -0.12
N TRP A 38 7.62 0.03 -1.42
CA TRP A 38 6.85 -1.01 -2.12
C TRP A 38 7.75 -2.20 -2.42
N ILE A 39 7.20 -3.40 -2.26
CA ILE A 39 7.78 -4.65 -2.73
C ILE A 39 7.02 -5.03 -3.98
N ALA A 40 7.71 -5.08 -5.12
CA ALA A 40 7.12 -5.59 -6.34
C ALA A 40 6.74 -7.07 -6.18
N GLY A 41 5.64 -7.46 -6.79
CA GLY A 41 5.27 -8.85 -6.93
C GLY A 41 6.33 -9.66 -7.69
N THR A 42 6.30 -10.97 -7.51
CA THR A 42 7.13 -11.91 -8.26
C THR A 42 6.30 -12.54 -9.37
N GLY A 43 6.75 -12.44 -10.63
CA GLY A 43 5.95 -12.88 -11.78
C GLY A 43 4.68 -12.05 -11.88
N ASP A 44 3.53 -12.73 -11.91
CA ASP A 44 2.19 -12.09 -11.92
C ASP A 44 1.63 -11.86 -10.50
N GLY A 45 2.45 -12.03 -9.47
CA GLY A 45 2.04 -11.73 -8.09
C GLY A 45 1.75 -10.24 -7.91
N PRO A 46 0.83 -9.86 -7.01
CA PRO A 46 0.55 -8.46 -6.76
C PRO A 46 1.67 -7.79 -5.97
N ASP A 47 1.79 -6.49 -6.17
CA ASP A 47 2.63 -5.62 -5.36
C ASP A 47 2.09 -5.53 -3.93
N ARG A 48 2.95 -5.06 -3.01
CA ARG A 48 2.54 -4.74 -1.65
C ARG A 48 3.39 -3.65 -1.03
N VAL A 49 2.80 -2.92 -0.10
CA VAL A 49 3.55 -2.00 0.75
C VAL A 49 4.35 -2.81 1.78
N LEU A 50 5.62 -2.46 1.94
CA LEU A 50 6.50 -3.05 2.97
C LEU A 50 5.93 -2.76 4.35
N THR A 51 5.76 -3.82 5.14
CA THR A 51 5.39 -3.72 6.54
C THR A 51 6.45 -4.35 7.43
N SER A 52 6.56 -3.85 8.65
CA SER A 52 7.36 -4.44 9.73
C SER A 52 6.46 -4.79 10.90
N THR A 53 6.80 -5.86 11.62
CA THR A 53 6.10 -6.22 12.86
C THR A 53 6.63 -5.36 14.01
N GLU A 54 5.77 -4.54 14.59
CA GLU A 54 6.05 -3.71 15.76
C GLU A 54 4.97 -3.98 16.81
N GLY A 55 5.36 -4.39 18.03
CA GLY A 55 4.41 -4.70 19.11
C GLY A 55 3.38 -5.79 18.74
N GLY A 56 3.77 -6.76 17.91
CA GLY A 56 2.87 -7.83 17.42
C GLY A 56 1.90 -7.42 16.32
N ARG A 57 1.98 -6.17 15.83
CA ARG A 57 1.14 -5.67 14.73
C ARG A 57 1.99 -5.31 13.53
N ARG A 58 1.47 -5.53 12.32
CA ARG A 58 2.12 -5.03 11.10
C ARG A 58 1.90 -3.53 11.00
N ARG A 59 2.98 -2.82 10.72
CA ARG A 59 3.03 -1.36 10.56
C ARG A 59 3.81 -1.01 9.31
N VAL A 60 3.47 0.12 8.69
CA VAL A 60 4.21 0.66 7.55
C VAL A 60 5.24 1.66 8.06
N PRO A 61 6.55 1.39 7.89
CA PRO A 61 7.59 2.37 8.16
C PRO A 61 7.45 3.58 7.23
N VAL A 62 7.29 4.78 7.80
CA VAL A 62 7.22 6.03 7.03
C VAL A 62 8.47 6.86 7.28
N PHE A 63 9.25 7.06 6.22
CA PHE A 63 10.51 7.80 6.26
C PHE A 63 10.30 9.26 5.85
N VAL A 64 11.03 10.18 6.46
CA VAL A 64 11.00 11.60 6.05
C VAL A 64 11.82 11.82 4.78
N THR A 65 12.92 11.06 4.63
CA THR A 65 13.88 11.25 3.52
C THR A 65 14.23 9.95 2.81
N ALA A 66 14.61 10.05 1.53
CA ALA A 66 15.10 8.91 0.75
C ALA A 66 16.36 8.28 1.38
N ARG A 67 17.17 9.10 2.07
CA ARG A 67 18.35 8.64 2.81
C ARG A 67 17.95 7.70 3.95
N GLN A 68 16.93 8.04 4.74
CA GLN A 68 16.43 7.17 5.81
C GLN A 68 15.89 5.85 5.25
N ALA A 69 15.06 5.91 4.21
CA ALA A 69 14.53 4.71 3.55
C ALA A 69 15.67 3.79 3.04
N ARG A 70 16.71 4.36 2.42
CA ARG A 70 17.90 3.61 1.97
C ARG A 70 18.68 2.99 3.12
N LEU A 71 18.87 3.72 4.22
CA LEU A 71 19.54 3.18 5.40
C LEU A 71 18.74 2.03 6.03
N TYR A 72 17.42 2.17 6.09
CA TYR A 72 16.53 1.14 6.58
C TYR A 72 16.68 -0.16 5.78
N VAL A 73 16.56 -0.12 4.45
CA VAL A 73 16.67 -1.35 3.64
C VAL A 73 18.07 -1.96 3.71
N ARG A 74 19.12 -1.14 3.78
CA ARG A 74 20.51 -1.63 3.91
C ARG A 74 20.75 -2.36 5.23
N ARG A 75 20.18 -1.88 6.34
CA ARG A 75 20.24 -2.57 7.64
C ARG A 75 19.57 -3.93 7.62
N HIS A 76 18.60 -4.13 6.73
CA HIS A 76 17.89 -5.39 6.51
C HIS A 76 18.49 -6.22 5.35
N GLY A 77 19.71 -5.93 4.91
CA GLY A 77 20.39 -6.69 3.85
C GLY A 77 19.80 -6.51 2.45
N ARG A 78 18.89 -5.53 2.27
CA ARG A 78 18.19 -5.26 1.01
C ARG A 78 18.73 -3.98 0.35
N ARG A 79 18.39 -3.76 -0.93
CA ARG A 79 18.65 -2.53 -1.69
C ARG A 79 17.40 -2.11 -2.44
N LEU A 80 17.27 -0.81 -2.70
CA LEU A 80 16.26 -0.29 -3.63
C LEU A 80 16.68 -0.62 -5.07
N ALA A 81 15.69 -0.89 -5.92
CA ALA A 81 15.90 -1.19 -7.33
C ALA A 81 16.29 0.05 -8.17
N GLY A 82 16.01 1.26 -7.68
CA GLY A 82 16.40 2.52 -8.32
C GLY A 82 16.91 3.57 -7.32
N PRO A 83 17.68 4.56 -7.79
CA PRO A 83 18.19 5.65 -6.94
C PRO A 83 17.11 6.69 -6.59
N GLU A 84 16.07 6.79 -7.43
CA GLU A 84 15.03 7.80 -7.35
C GLU A 84 13.84 7.34 -6.50
N VAL A 85 13.19 8.33 -5.87
CA VAL A 85 11.89 8.13 -5.25
C VAL A 85 10.85 8.44 -6.32
N ALA A 86 9.98 7.48 -6.61
CA ALA A 86 8.92 7.66 -7.59
C ALA A 86 7.98 8.82 -7.21
N GLY A 87 7.29 9.33 -8.23
CA GLY A 87 6.40 10.50 -8.16
C GLY A 87 5.38 10.41 -7.02
N PRO A 88 4.89 11.57 -6.53
CA PRO A 88 4.11 11.58 -5.30
C PRO A 88 2.71 10.98 -5.51
N LEU A 89 2.36 10.04 -4.65
CA LEU A 89 0.97 9.65 -4.40
C LEU A 89 0.27 10.79 -3.64
N GLU A 90 -0.60 11.52 -4.32
CA GLU A 90 -1.27 12.74 -3.82
C GLU A 90 -2.55 12.44 -3.03
N LEU A 91 -2.44 11.74 -1.90
CA LEU A 91 -3.60 11.42 -1.04
C LEU A 91 -4.37 12.66 -0.56
N VAL A 92 -3.70 13.82 -0.42
CA VAL A 92 -4.37 15.09 -0.07
C VAL A 92 -5.45 15.49 -1.08
N ARG A 93 -5.26 15.19 -2.37
CA ARG A 93 -6.27 15.47 -3.41
C ARG A 93 -7.49 14.57 -3.27
N VAL A 94 -7.27 13.31 -2.90
CA VAL A 94 -8.34 12.36 -2.61
C VAL A 94 -9.09 12.76 -1.35
N GLN A 95 -8.40 13.11 -0.27
CA GLN A 95 -9.01 13.60 0.97
C GLN A 95 -9.84 14.88 0.74
N HIS A 96 -9.34 15.81 -0.05
CA HIS A 96 -10.07 17.00 -0.44
C HIS A 96 -11.34 16.67 -1.23
N TRP A 97 -11.29 15.69 -2.14
CA TRP A 97 -12.49 15.25 -2.85
C TRP A 97 -13.49 14.58 -1.89
N LEU A 98 -13.03 13.69 -1.01
CA LEU A 98 -13.86 13.00 -0.03
C LEU A 98 -14.56 13.93 0.98
N ALA A 99 -14.01 15.11 1.25
CA ALA A 99 -14.63 16.10 2.13
C ALA A 99 -15.96 16.64 1.58
N ASP A 100 -16.14 16.69 0.25
CA ASP A 100 -17.42 17.04 -0.38
C ASP A 100 -17.50 16.43 -1.80
N PRO A 101 -17.78 15.12 -1.92
CA PRO A 101 -17.74 14.44 -3.21
C PRO A 101 -18.80 14.98 -4.16
N ALA A 102 -19.94 15.42 -3.64
CA ALA A 102 -21.07 15.91 -4.43
C ALA A 102 -20.73 17.22 -5.16
N ARG A 103 -19.94 18.10 -4.53
CA ARG A 103 -19.59 19.41 -5.10
C ARG A 103 -18.23 19.45 -5.80
N ARG A 104 -17.38 18.44 -5.57
CA ARG A 104 -16.01 18.40 -6.11
C ARG A 104 -15.88 17.44 -7.28
N ARG A 105 -15.10 17.85 -8.28
CA ARG A 105 -14.75 16.97 -9.41
C ARG A 105 -13.85 15.84 -8.93
N VAL A 106 -14.10 14.64 -9.45
CA VAL A 106 -13.25 13.47 -9.23
C VAL A 106 -11.88 13.76 -9.84
N PRO A 107 -10.76 13.52 -9.12
CA PRO A 107 -9.43 13.53 -9.68
C PRO A 107 -9.04 12.10 -10.10
N PRO A 108 -9.43 11.61 -11.31
CA PRO A 108 -9.42 10.19 -11.65
C PRO A 108 -8.05 9.53 -11.46
N GLY A 109 -6.98 10.15 -11.95
CA GLY A 109 -5.62 9.62 -11.78
C GLY A 109 -5.21 9.47 -10.31
N GLN A 110 -5.52 10.46 -9.45
CA GLN A 110 -5.18 10.37 -8.03
C GLN A 110 -6.05 9.37 -7.28
N VAL A 111 -7.31 9.20 -7.69
CA VAL A 111 -8.19 8.18 -7.13
C VAL A 111 -7.68 6.78 -7.50
N LEU A 112 -7.27 6.59 -8.75
CA LEU A 112 -6.69 5.33 -9.22
C LEU A 112 -5.38 5.00 -8.49
N ASP A 113 -4.47 5.97 -8.38
CA ASP A 113 -3.22 5.80 -7.64
C ASP A 113 -3.47 5.45 -6.15
N ALA A 114 -4.47 6.10 -5.53
CA ALA A 114 -4.83 5.84 -4.14
C ALA A 114 -5.49 4.47 -3.96
N TRP A 115 -6.37 4.07 -4.89
CA TRP A 115 -6.97 2.73 -4.90
C TRP A 115 -5.88 1.66 -4.90
N ASN A 116 -4.96 1.72 -5.88
CA ASN A 116 -3.86 0.75 -6.00
C ASN A 116 -2.99 0.72 -4.74
N PHE A 117 -2.66 1.90 -4.20
CA PHE A 117 -1.93 1.98 -2.94
C PHE A 117 -2.66 1.31 -1.77
N PHE A 118 -3.98 1.50 -1.63
CA PHE A 118 -4.73 0.94 -0.51
C PHE A 118 -4.87 -0.57 -0.60
N GLU A 119 -4.99 -1.13 -1.81
CA GLU A 119 -4.93 -2.58 -1.99
C GLU A 119 -3.55 -3.14 -1.65
N ASP A 120 -2.47 -2.50 -2.13
CA ASP A 120 -1.11 -2.94 -1.83
C ASP A 120 -0.77 -2.79 -0.35
N LEU A 121 -1.30 -1.76 0.30
CA LEU A 121 -1.23 -1.56 1.75
C LEU A 121 -1.96 -2.69 2.48
N ALA A 122 -3.19 -2.98 2.07
CA ALA A 122 -3.98 -4.06 2.62
C ALA A 122 -3.26 -5.40 2.49
N ARG A 123 -2.72 -5.74 1.31
CA ARG A 123 -1.88 -6.94 1.08
C ARG A 123 -0.65 -6.99 1.98
N GLY A 124 -0.02 -5.83 2.23
CA GLY A 124 1.13 -5.72 3.13
C GLY A 124 0.77 -6.01 4.59
N ILE A 125 -0.44 -5.65 5.02
CA ILE A 125 -0.95 -5.85 6.38
C ILE A 125 -1.50 -7.27 6.54
N ASP A 126 -2.48 -7.64 5.74
CA ASP A 126 -3.14 -8.94 5.75
C ASP A 126 -3.61 -9.31 4.33
N ALA A 127 -3.18 -10.48 3.83
CA ALA A 127 -3.55 -10.95 2.50
C ALA A 127 -5.06 -11.22 2.34
N HIS A 128 -5.80 -11.30 3.45
CA HIS A 128 -7.25 -11.49 3.47
C HIS A 128 -8.01 -10.24 3.94
N HIS A 129 -7.37 -9.07 3.91
CA HIS A 129 -7.98 -7.84 4.39
C HIS A 129 -9.28 -7.52 3.62
N PRO A 130 -10.37 -7.08 4.28
CA PRO A 130 -11.66 -6.83 3.62
C PRO A 130 -11.62 -5.85 2.45
N LEU A 131 -10.68 -4.90 2.45
CA LEU A 131 -10.42 -3.99 1.33
C LEU A 131 -10.07 -4.70 0.01
N LEU A 132 -9.60 -5.95 0.06
CA LEU A 132 -9.24 -6.73 -1.12
C LEU A 132 -10.45 -7.42 -1.78
N THR A 133 -11.66 -7.19 -1.26
CA THR A 133 -12.87 -7.79 -1.83
C THR A 133 -13.21 -7.10 -3.15
N GLN A 134 -13.01 -7.82 -4.26
CA GLN A 134 -13.38 -7.39 -5.61
C GLN A 134 -14.75 -7.94 -6.00
N GLY A 135 -15.43 -7.24 -6.91
CA GLY A 135 -16.72 -7.62 -7.45
C GLY A 135 -17.10 -6.76 -8.64
N PRO A 136 -18.17 -7.13 -9.38
CA PRO A 136 -18.47 -6.49 -10.67
C PRO A 136 -18.65 -4.97 -10.61
N VAL A 137 -19.15 -4.45 -9.48
CA VAL A 137 -19.31 -3.00 -9.25
C VAL A 137 -17.94 -2.32 -9.11
N GLN A 138 -17.03 -2.92 -8.34
CA GLN A 138 -15.67 -2.43 -8.15
C GLN A 138 -14.87 -2.48 -9.46
N ASP A 139 -14.96 -3.59 -10.18
CA ASP A 139 -14.27 -3.79 -11.46
C ASP A 139 -14.70 -2.74 -12.49
N SER A 140 -16.02 -2.55 -12.65
CA SER A 140 -16.58 -1.51 -13.53
C SER A 140 -16.16 -0.10 -13.10
N ALA A 141 -16.18 0.20 -11.80
CA ALA A 141 -15.75 1.50 -11.29
C ALA A 141 -14.26 1.77 -11.54
N TYR A 142 -13.42 0.74 -11.40
CA TYR A 142 -11.98 0.78 -11.64
C TYR A 142 -11.66 1.01 -13.13
N GLU A 143 -12.33 0.27 -14.03
CA GLU A 143 -12.19 0.47 -15.48
C GLU A 143 -12.54 1.91 -15.88
N LYS A 144 -13.66 2.44 -15.37
CA LYS A 144 -14.07 3.85 -15.62
C LYS A 144 -13.09 4.87 -15.04
N LEU A 145 -12.37 4.55 -13.96
CA LEU A 145 -11.28 5.41 -13.46
C LEU A 145 -10.11 5.41 -14.44
N ALA A 146 -9.72 4.23 -14.91
CA ALA A 146 -8.61 4.06 -15.85
C ALA A 146 -8.86 4.75 -17.20
N THR A 147 -10.11 4.74 -17.68
CA THR A 147 -10.50 5.39 -18.94
C THR A 147 -10.91 6.86 -18.78
N GLY A 148 -11.04 7.36 -17.54
CA GLY A 148 -11.45 8.74 -17.26
C GLY A 148 -12.96 8.99 -17.39
N GLU A 149 -13.77 7.94 -17.39
CA GLU A 149 -15.23 7.95 -17.57
C GLU A 149 -16.01 8.05 -16.24
N CYS A 150 -15.43 8.66 -15.20
CA CYS A 150 -16.07 8.73 -13.87
C CYS A 150 -17.42 9.47 -13.84
N ALA A 151 -17.73 10.27 -14.86
CA ALA A 151 -19.04 10.91 -15.00
C ALA A 151 -20.16 9.89 -15.31
N ALA A 152 -19.81 8.72 -15.84
CA ALA A 152 -20.72 7.62 -16.15
C ALA A 152 -20.87 6.61 -14.99
N TRP A 153 -20.42 6.99 -13.78
CA TRP A 153 -20.60 6.14 -12.62
C TRP A 153 -22.07 6.01 -12.22
N THR A 154 -22.49 4.79 -11.92
CA THR A 154 -23.74 4.58 -11.20
C THR A 154 -23.59 5.02 -9.73
N PRO A 155 -24.71 5.23 -9.01
CA PRO A 155 -24.67 5.48 -7.57
C PRO A 155 -23.91 4.40 -6.80
N GLU A 156 -24.05 3.13 -7.18
CA GLU A 156 -23.39 1.98 -6.55
C GLU A 156 -21.88 2.00 -6.77
N GLU A 157 -21.43 2.23 -8.00
CA GLU A 157 -20.01 2.35 -8.34
C GLU A 157 -19.36 3.51 -7.58
N ARG A 158 -20.04 4.65 -7.54
CA ARG A 158 -19.58 5.82 -6.79
C ARG A 158 -19.48 5.51 -5.30
N ASN A 159 -20.48 4.86 -4.72
CA ASN A 159 -20.47 4.49 -3.31
C ASN A 159 -19.37 3.46 -3.00
N ALA A 160 -19.12 2.51 -3.91
CA ALA A 160 -18.04 1.53 -3.76
C ALA A 160 -16.67 2.23 -3.73
N VAL A 161 -16.41 3.17 -4.65
CA VAL A 161 -15.17 3.96 -4.68
C VAL A 161 -15.02 4.78 -3.40
N LEU A 162 -16.07 5.49 -2.97
CA LEU A 162 -16.03 6.30 -1.75
C LEU A 162 -15.77 5.44 -0.50
N GLY A 163 -16.42 4.27 -0.41
CA GLY A 163 -16.20 3.32 0.67
C GLY A 163 -14.77 2.79 0.71
N LEU A 164 -14.23 2.37 -0.44
CA LEU A 164 -12.86 1.87 -0.56
C LEU A 164 -11.83 2.93 -0.13
N LEU A 165 -11.95 4.16 -0.63
CA LEU A 165 -10.99 5.22 -0.31
C LEU A 165 -11.07 5.66 1.15
N THR A 166 -12.28 5.69 1.73
CA THR A 166 -12.47 6.01 3.13
C THR A 166 -11.80 4.95 4.01
N ALA A 167 -12.12 3.67 3.79
CA ALA A 167 -11.52 2.57 4.53
C ALA A 167 -10.00 2.44 4.29
N GLY A 168 -9.53 2.76 3.08
CA GLY A 168 -8.11 2.82 2.74
C GLY A 168 -7.35 3.92 3.49
N LEU A 169 -7.93 5.12 3.58
CA LEU A 169 -7.37 6.22 4.39
C LEU A 169 -7.34 5.88 5.87
N GLU A 170 -8.40 5.27 6.40
CA GLU A 170 -8.43 4.79 7.77
C GLU A 170 -7.34 3.74 8.01
N LEU A 171 -7.20 2.75 7.11
CA LEU A 171 -6.13 1.76 7.21
C LEU A 171 -4.76 2.43 7.21
N TRP A 172 -4.53 3.39 6.31
CA TRP A 172 -3.27 4.14 6.23
C TRP A 172 -2.96 4.89 7.53
N ASP A 173 -3.93 5.58 8.10
CA ASP A 173 -3.74 6.33 9.34
C ASP A 173 -3.42 5.43 10.54
N HIS A 174 -3.99 4.23 10.61
CA HIS A 174 -3.74 3.25 11.67
C HIS A 174 -2.47 2.41 11.48
N ALA A 175 -2.10 2.12 10.22
CA ALA A 175 -1.01 1.21 9.90
C ALA A 175 0.35 1.89 9.92
N ARG A 176 0.42 3.21 9.66
CA ARG A 176 1.71 3.91 9.59
C ARG A 176 2.38 4.08 10.95
N THR A 177 3.70 3.93 10.97
CA THR A 177 4.57 4.25 12.11
C THR A 177 5.71 5.15 11.64
N ALA A 178 6.23 5.99 12.54
CA ALA A 178 7.40 6.79 12.22
C ALA A 178 8.66 5.90 12.24
N ALA A 179 9.51 6.01 11.22
CA ALA A 179 10.70 5.18 11.06
C ALA A 179 11.99 5.98 10.88
#